data_AF-A0A5B0SE87-F1
#
_entry.id   AF-A0A5B0SE87-F1
#
_cell.length_a   1.000
_cell.length_b   1.000
_cell.length_c   1.000
_cell.angle_alpha   90.00
_cell.angle_beta   90.00
_cell.angle_gamma   90.00
#
_symmetry.space_group_name_H-M   'P 1'
#
loop_
_entity.id
_entity.type
_entity.pdbx_description
1 polymer ?
#
loop_
_entity_poly.entity_id
_entity_poly.type
_entity_poly.pdbx_seq_one_letter_code
_entity_poly.pdbx_strand_id
1 'polypeptide(L)'
;MTILIELNAHQQTPWPSNMSTTTTATTSKFILPHFGPRKLTPLKSSIKPTDIPPETTRFLSQVYTIIQNRPREFQRTQVNRPRHWWRSSEHRTPTRWSLYRHLLKHSSWFDNQLISKSANPQPKSATFSSTPVLTNQIRSEFKRYKTLRTIPHTQEVLRQGYLLLTKLVNAKFGDLDDLNELKSYRHDLVQSRYRKIWGKTYKAQLNAQRPRTPIMTGRFLRPSVLNGPLPRLAHQPLHISMMMSSRRKKRERRVAEHRHLKDKLDTVRQEHQFDSAIIAHDQAHVFDQEHNREVKGILDRLNDISHSFTLDKERERKVYSRELLDKIEAARRRRPGVMAERNRWKRIKTRTAELDYVVEDDPEGGAETAEGKRFRLPEPSFWQK
;
A
#
# COMPACT_ATOMS: atom_id res chain seq x y z
N MET A 1 72.28 21.98 -22.80
CA MET A 1 71.95 22.22 -21.38
C MET A 1 71.40 20.94 -20.81
N THR A 2 72.25 20.30 -20.03
CA THR A 2 72.11 18.98 -19.42
C THR A 2 71.22 19.10 -18.17
N ILE A 3 70.17 18.30 -18.05
CA ILE A 3 69.47 18.10 -16.77
C ILE A 3 69.38 16.60 -16.52
N LEU A 4 70.18 16.19 -15.54
CA LEU A 4 70.17 14.91 -14.84
C LEU A 4 68.85 14.74 -14.09
N ILE A 5 68.24 13.54 -14.18
CA ILE A 5 67.29 13.07 -13.18
C ILE A 5 67.71 11.65 -12.79
N GLU A 6 68.05 11.53 -11.52
CA GLU A 6 68.57 10.34 -10.83
C GLU A 6 67.52 9.23 -10.70
N LEU A 7 67.99 8.01 -10.91
CA LEU A 7 67.31 6.74 -10.65
C LEU A 7 67.30 6.46 -9.15
N ASN A 8 66.11 6.40 -8.55
CA ASN A 8 65.93 5.88 -7.20
C ASN A 8 65.56 4.39 -7.26
N ALA A 9 66.50 3.55 -6.82
CA ALA A 9 66.34 2.13 -6.64
C ALA A 9 65.53 1.85 -5.35
N HIS A 10 64.31 1.34 -5.50
CA HIS A 10 63.59 0.74 -4.38
C HIS A 10 63.77 -0.78 -4.38
N GLN A 11 64.27 -1.22 -3.23
CA GLN A 11 64.57 -2.59 -2.84
C GLN A 11 63.35 -3.51 -2.98
N GLN A 12 63.56 -4.64 -3.67
CA GLN A 12 62.65 -5.78 -3.67
C GLN A 12 62.74 -6.48 -2.31
N THR A 13 61.62 -6.54 -1.59
CA THR A 13 61.45 -7.45 -0.46
C THR A 13 61.00 -8.83 -0.97
N PRO A 14 61.58 -9.93 -0.46
CA PRO A 14 61.19 -11.26 -0.86
C PRO A 14 59.84 -11.64 -0.25
N TRP A 15 58.95 -12.16 -1.10
CA TRP A 15 57.68 -12.75 -0.69
C TRP A 15 57.93 -14.13 -0.06
N PRO A 16 57.34 -14.45 1.11
CA PRO A 16 57.44 -15.79 1.67
C PRO A 16 56.60 -16.78 0.85
N SER A 17 57.30 -17.79 0.35
CA SER A 17 56.80 -18.98 -0.32
C SER A 17 55.92 -19.84 0.60
N ASN A 18 54.70 -20.08 0.11
CA ASN A 18 53.92 -21.33 0.17
C ASN A 18 54.04 -22.20 1.43
N MET A 19 53.06 -22.04 2.34
CA MET A 19 52.57 -23.17 3.13
C MET A 19 51.25 -23.66 2.53
N SER A 20 51.34 -24.79 1.82
CA SER A 20 50.23 -25.52 1.23
C SER A 20 49.46 -26.25 2.32
N THR A 21 48.44 -25.61 2.90
CA THR A 21 47.42 -26.33 3.67
C THR A 21 46.39 -26.89 2.69
N THR A 22 46.56 -28.15 2.31
CA THR A 22 45.53 -28.94 1.64
C THR A 22 44.39 -29.22 2.61
N THR A 23 43.48 -28.26 2.76
CA THR A 23 42.15 -28.48 3.31
C THR A 23 41.31 -29.14 2.22
N THR A 24 41.09 -30.43 2.36
CA THR A 24 40.13 -31.20 1.58
C THR A 24 38.73 -30.64 1.83
N ALA A 25 38.32 -29.69 0.99
CA ALA A 25 36.97 -29.16 0.96
C ALA A 25 36.03 -30.28 0.50
N THR A 26 35.48 -31.03 1.46
CA THR A 26 34.26 -31.81 1.28
C THR A 26 33.14 -30.83 0.95
N THR A 27 32.96 -30.57 -0.34
CA THR A 27 31.79 -29.89 -0.89
C THR A 27 30.57 -30.77 -0.67
N SER A 28 30.07 -30.76 0.57
CA SER A 28 28.71 -31.13 0.91
C SER A 28 27.80 -30.25 0.05
N LYS A 29 27.28 -30.84 -1.04
CA LYS A 29 26.22 -30.24 -1.85
C LYS A 29 25.03 -30.02 -0.91
N PHE A 30 24.91 -28.79 -0.42
CA PHE A 30 23.78 -28.38 0.41
C PHE A 30 22.52 -28.36 -0.47
N ILE A 31 21.83 -29.49 -0.52
CA ILE A 31 20.52 -29.62 -1.15
C ILE A 31 19.52 -29.00 -0.17
N LEU A 32 19.08 -27.78 -0.47
CA LEU A 32 18.00 -27.13 0.26
C LEU A 32 16.75 -28.02 0.17
N PRO A 33 16.10 -28.37 1.32
CA PRO A 33 14.81 -29.04 1.29
C PRO A 33 13.82 -28.24 0.45
N HIS A 34 13.19 -28.92 -0.50
CA HIS A 34 12.27 -28.30 -1.45
C HIS A 34 10.94 -27.96 -0.76
N PHE A 35 10.87 -26.80 -0.12
CA PHE A 35 9.65 -26.25 0.45
C PHE A 35 8.89 -25.44 -0.61
N GLY A 36 8.36 -26.13 -1.61
CA GLY A 36 7.31 -25.55 -2.45
C GLY A 36 6.05 -25.34 -1.60
N PRO A 37 5.28 -24.25 -1.80
CA PRO A 37 4.01 -24.06 -1.11
C PRO A 37 3.11 -25.25 -1.47
N ARG A 38 2.72 -26.06 -0.46
CA ARG A 38 1.63 -27.02 -0.63
C ARG A 38 0.41 -26.19 -1.05
N LYS A 39 -0.03 -26.35 -2.30
CA LYS A 39 -1.29 -25.78 -2.78
C LYS A 39 -2.36 -26.30 -1.83
N LEU A 40 -2.90 -25.42 -0.99
CA LEU A 40 -4.09 -25.75 -0.22
C LEU A 40 -5.14 -26.21 -1.23
N THR A 41 -5.63 -27.44 -1.06
CA THR A 41 -6.75 -27.94 -1.84
C THR A 41 -7.87 -26.91 -1.74
N PRO A 42 -8.40 -26.42 -2.86
CA PRO A 42 -9.52 -25.47 -2.81
C PRO A 42 -10.62 -26.12 -1.99
N LEU A 43 -11.15 -25.39 -0.98
CA LEU A 43 -12.36 -25.81 -0.29
C LEU A 43 -13.42 -26.09 -1.36
N LYS A 44 -13.79 -27.35 -1.53
CA LYS A 44 -14.95 -27.74 -2.35
C LYS A 44 -16.18 -27.18 -1.66
N SER A 45 -16.55 -25.94 -1.98
CA SER A 45 -17.82 -25.37 -1.57
C SER A 45 -18.93 -25.96 -2.45
N SER A 46 -19.48 -27.07 -2.01
CA SER A 46 -20.84 -27.49 -2.40
C SER A 46 -21.47 -28.13 -1.18
N ILE A 47 -21.85 -27.32 -0.20
CA ILE A 47 -22.87 -27.73 0.77
C ILE A 47 -24.11 -27.95 -0.08
N LYS A 48 -24.53 -29.21 -0.23
CA LYS A 48 -25.73 -29.51 -0.99
C LYS A 48 -26.92 -29.03 -0.15
N PRO A 49 -28.04 -28.61 -0.77
CA PRO A 49 -29.24 -28.20 -0.04
C PRO A 49 -29.76 -29.28 0.94
N THR A 50 -29.40 -30.54 0.70
CA THR A 50 -29.71 -31.69 1.55
C THR A 50 -28.87 -31.79 2.83
N ASP A 51 -27.72 -31.10 2.88
CA ASP A 51 -26.81 -31.14 4.03
C ASP A 51 -27.21 -30.12 5.11
N ILE A 52 -28.23 -29.31 4.83
CA ILE A 52 -28.79 -28.29 5.71
C ILE A 52 -29.97 -28.93 6.47
N PRO A 53 -29.89 -29.08 7.81
CA PRO A 53 -30.97 -29.68 8.59
C PRO A 53 -32.31 -28.96 8.33
N PRO A 54 -33.45 -29.69 8.25
CA PRO A 54 -34.74 -29.10 7.91
C PRO A 54 -35.24 -28.05 8.92
N GLU A 55 -34.67 -28.02 10.13
CA GLU A 55 -34.93 -26.99 11.13
C GLU A 55 -34.26 -25.66 10.75
N THR A 56 -33.06 -25.71 10.15
CA THR A 56 -32.33 -24.52 9.71
C THR A 56 -32.93 -23.90 8.45
N THR A 57 -33.62 -24.66 7.60
CA THR A 57 -34.36 -24.11 6.44
C THR A 57 -35.56 -23.27 6.87
N ARG A 58 -36.23 -23.57 8.00
CA ARG A 58 -37.26 -22.71 8.58
C ARG A 58 -36.69 -21.40 9.12
N PHE A 59 -35.52 -21.45 9.74
CA PHE A 59 -34.83 -20.24 10.19
C PHE A 59 -34.37 -19.39 9.00
N LEU A 60 -33.81 -20.02 7.97
CA LEU A 60 -33.40 -19.33 6.75
C LEU A 60 -34.60 -18.72 6.01
N SER A 61 -35.75 -19.39 5.93
CA SER A 61 -36.95 -18.82 5.32
C SER A 61 -37.48 -17.62 6.10
N GLN A 62 -37.46 -17.66 7.43
CA GLN A 62 -37.78 -16.50 8.28
C GLN A 62 -36.78 -15.35 8.07
N VAL A 63 -35.48 -15.64 7.94
CA VAL A 63 -34.48 -14.61 7.65
C VAL A 63 -34.70 -13.99 6.26
N TYR A 64 -35.02 -14.80 5.25
CA TYR A 64 -35.32 -14.31 3.90
C TYR A 64 -36.59 -13.47 3.85
N THR A 65 -37.65 -13.85 4.55
CA THR A 65 -38.88 -13.04 4.63
C THR A 65 -38.65 -11.73 5.38
N ILE A 66 -37.84 -11.73 6.45
CA ILE A 66 -37.43 -10.50 7.14
C ILE A 66 -36.63 -9.57 6.20
N ILE A 67 -35.74 -10.13 5.37
CA ILE A 67 -34.95 -9.35 4.41
C ILE A 67 -35.84 -8.79 3.29
N GLN A 68 -36.78 -9.57 2.76
CA GLN A 68 -37.66 -9.17 1.67
C GLN A 68 -38.75 -8.18 2.11
N ASN A 69 -39.25 -8.33 3.33
CA ASN A 69 -40.27 -7.43 3.92
C ASN A 69 -39.65 -6.23 4.63
N ARG A 70 -38.33 -6.03 4.56
CA ARG A 70 -37.68 -4.85 5.11
C ARG A 70 -38.14 -3.61 4.32
N PRO A 71 -38.74 -2.59 4.95
CA PRO A 71 -39.13 -1.38 4.25
C PRO A 71 -37.89 -0.76 3.58
N ARG A 72 -37.97 -0.58 2.25
CA ARG A 72 -36.86 -0.02 1.44
C ARG A 72 -36.56 1.43 1.79
N GLU A 73 -37.55 2.11 2.37
CA GLU A 73 -37.39 3.44 2.92
C GLU A 73 -36.97 3.33 4.38
N PHE A 74 -35.67 3.14 4.58
CA PHE A 74 -35.07 3.42 5.87
C PHE A 74 -35.19 4.93 6.07
N GLN A 75 -36.21 5.39 6.79
CA GLN A 75 -36.13 6.73 7.36
C GLN A 75 -34.83 6.76 8.14
N ARG A 76 -33.90 7.63 7.72
CA ARG A 76 -32.71 7.92 8.52
C ARG A 76 -33.25 8.51 9.82
N THR A 77 -33.52 7.65 10.80
CA THR A 77 -33.51 8.07 12.19
C THR A 77 -32.24 8.88 12.33
N GLN A 78 -32.36 10.12 12.81
CA GLN A 78 -31.23 10.97 13.12
C GLN A 78 -30.30 10.12 13.95
N VAL A 79 -29.28 9.52 13.32
CA VAL A 79 -28.39 8.61 14.00
C VAL A 79 -27.66 9.54 14.92
N ASN A 80 -28.08 9.55 16.19
CA ASN A 80 -27.27 9.97 17.32
C ASN A 80 -26.09 9.00 17.30
N ARG A 81 -25.17 9.22 16.35
CA ARG A 81 -23.93 8.48 16.25
C ARG A 81 -23.30 8.74 17.61
N PRO A 82 -23.11 7.70 18.43
CA PRO A 82 -22.58 7.89 19.77
C PRO A 82 -21.34 8.76 19.62
N ARG A 83 -21.37 9.94 20.26
CA ARG A 83 -20.26 10.88 20.18
C ARG A 83 -19.02 10.09 20.59
N HIS A 84 -17.95 10.23 19.82
CA HIS A 84 -16.70 9.52 20.14
C HIS A 84 -16.36 9.74 21.62
N TRP A 85 -16.02 8.68 22.34
CA TRP A 85 -15.81 8.68 23.79
C TRP A 85 -14.97 9.87 24.28
N TRP A 86 -13.86 10.17 23.60
CA TRP A 86 -12.95 11.26 23.94
C TRP A 86 -13.55 12.67 23.82
N ARG A 87 -14.71 12.83 23.16
CA ARG A 87 -15.42 14.10 23.06
C ARG A 87 -16.34 14.36 24.25
N SER A 88 -16.73 13.32 25.01
CA SER A 88 -17.47 13.52 26.26
C SER A 88 -16.54 14.14 27.30
N SER A 89 -16.91 15.30 27.83
CA SER A 89 -16.17 16.00 28.89
C SER A 89 -16.10 15.16 30.17
N GLU A 90 -17.19 14.46 30.49
CA GLU A 90 -17.34 13.58 31.65
C GLU A 90 -16.29 12.47 31.68
N HIS A 91 -15.86 11.99 30.52
CA HIS A 91 -14.87 10.92 30.39
C HIS A 91 -13.46 11.42 30.07
N ARG A 92 -13.36 12.43 29.21
CA ARG A 92 -12.08 13.01 28.79
C ARG A 92 -11.35 13.63 29.97
N THR A 93 -12.05 14.36 30.83
CA THR A 93 -11.45 15.06 31.97
C THR A 93 -10.82 14.08 32.96
N PRO A 94 -11.55 13.08 33.51
CA PRO A 94 -10.93 12.11 34.42
C PRO A 94 -9.82 11.34 33.71
N THR A 95 -10.05 10.76 32.52
CA THR A 95 -9.01 10.01 31.80
C THR A 95 -7.73 10.83 31.59
N ARG A 96 -7.86 12.12 31.30
CA ARG A 96 -6.72 13.02 31.10
C ARG A 96 -5.97 13.30 32.41
N TRP A 97 -6.71 13.61 33.48
CA TRP A 97 -6.13 14.09 34.72
C TRP A 97 -5.74 12.97 35.70
N SER A 98 -6.53 11.90 35.80
CA SER A 98 -6.23 10.76 36.67
C SER A 98 -5.25 9.79 36.01
N LEU A 99 -5.42 9.46 34.74
CA LEU A 99 -4.63 8.39 34.11
C LEU A 99 -3.48 8.93 33.25
N TYR A 100 -3.79 9.66 32.17
CA TYR A 100 -2.79 10.04 31.17
C TYR A 100 -1.64 10.87 31.72
N ARG A 101 -1.93 11.90 32.52
CA ARG A 101 -0.88 12.75 33.12
C ARG A 101 0.02 11.97 34.09
N HIS A 102 -0.55 11.10 34.93
CA HIS A 102 0.23 10.28 35.84
C HIS A 102 1.08 9.28 35.08
N LEU A 103 0.53 8.60 34.07
CA LEU A 103 1.29 7.73 33.18
C LEU A 103 2.50 8.46 32.58
N LEU A 104 2.32 9.68 32.04
CA LEU A 104 3.42 10.45 31.49
C LEU A 104 4.45 10.87 32.55
N LYS A 105 4.00 11.28 33.73
CA LYS A 105 4.89 11.70 34.83
C LYS A 105 5.77 10.54 35.29
N HIS A 106 5.17 9.39 35.56
CA HIS A 106 5.89 8.22 36.07
C HIS A 106 6.72 7.53 34.99
N SER A 107 6.24 7.43 33.74
CA SER A 107 7.05 6.92 32.63
C SER A 107 8.24 7.82 32.29
N SER A 108 8.09 9.15 32.41
CA SER A 108 9.20 10.09 32.24
C SER A 108 10.27 9.92 33.32
N TRP A 109 9.85 9.76 34.58
CA TRP A 109 10.77 9.42 35.67
C TRP A 109 11.54 8.12 35.38
N PHE A 110 10.82 7.07 34.96
CA PHE A 110 11.41 5.77 34.64
C PHE A 110 12.40 5.86 33.45
N ASP A 111 12.01 6.50 32.35
CA ASP A 111 12.88 6.72 31.20
C ASP A 111 14.15 7.50 31.61
N ASN A 112 14.02 8.57 32.41
CA ASN A 112 15.16 9.36 32.88
C ASN A 112 16.11 8.56 33.78
N GLN A 113 15.57 7.69 34.65
CA GLN A 113 16.36 6.83 35.54
C GLN A 113 17.24 5.84 34.75
N LEU A 114 16.73 5.33 33.63
CA LEU A 114 17.49 4.44 32.76
C LEU A 114 18.49 5.19 31.88
N ILE A 115 18.13 6.39 31.42
CA ILE A 115 19.04 7.25 30.64
C ILE A 115 20.24 7.68 31.50
N SER A 116 20.02 8.09 32.75
CA SER A 116 21.09 8.55 33.64
C SER A 116 22.07 7.43 34.01
N LYS A 117 21.59 6.20 34.22
CA LYS A 117 22.44 5.01 34.46
C LYS A 117 23.27 4.61 33.24
N SER A 118 22.82 4.93 32.03
CA SER A 118 23.52 4.65 30.77
C SER A 118 24.61 5.67 30.44
N ALA A 119 24.82 6.70 31.26
CA ALA A 119 25.74 7.80 31.01
C ALA A 119 27.23 7.44 31.15
N ASN A 120 27.61 6.18 30.92
CA ASN A 120 29.00 5.84 30.72
C ASN A 120 29.45 6.54 29.42
N PRO A 121 30.45 7.44 29.46
CA PRO A 121 30.81 8.31 28.33
C PRO A 121 31.57 7.53 27.25
N GLN A 122 30.91 6.56 26.63
CA GLN A 122 31.43 5.92 25.44
C GLN A 122 31.27 6.89 24.25
N PRO A 123 32.25 6.95 23.35
CA PRO A 123 32.39 8.00 22.36
C PRO A 123 31.29 7.92 21.29
N LYS A 124 30.41 8.94 21.31
CA LYS A 124 29.71 9.66 20.20
C LYS A 124 29.13 8.87 19.00
N SER A 125 29.12 7.54 19.00
CA SER A 125 28.52 6.75 17.93
C SER A 125 27.02 6.60 18.20
N ALA A 126 26.24 7.46 17.55
CA ALA A 126 24.79 7.36 17.30
C ALA A 126 23.85 7.33 18.54
N THR A 127 23.86 8.43 19.30
CA THR A 127 22.73 9.28 19.77
C THR A 127 21.25 8.82 19.82
N PHE A 128 20.89 7.53 19.76
CA PHE A 128 19.49 7.08 19.81
C PHE A 128 18.96 6.77 21.22
N SER A 129 19.83 6.71 22.24
CA SER A 129 19.47 6.29 23.60
C SER A 129 18.75 7.36 24.44
N SER A 130 18.78 8.65 24.04
CA SER A 130 18.21 9.74 24.83
C SER A 130 16.70 9.96 24.65
N THR A 131 16.05 9.28 23.68
CA THR A 131 14.63 9.49 23.47
C THR A 131 13.80 8.75 24.53
N PRO A 132 12.81 9.39 25.17
CA PRO A 132 12.01 8.73 26.20
C PRO A 132 11.03 7.76 25.49
N VAL A 133 11.34 6.46 25.54
CA VAL A 133 10.72 5.45 24.68
C VAL A 133 9.30 5.18 25.13
N LEU A 134 9.13 4.95 26.44
CA LEU A 134 7.88 4.56 27.05
C LEU A 134 6.87 5.71 27.01
N THR A 135 7.31 6.94 27.33
CA THR A 135 6.44 8.12 27.24
C THR A 135 5.88 8.32 25.82
N ASN A 136 6.72 8.14 24.80
CA ASN A 136 6.32 8.26 23.40
C ASN A 136 5.38 7.12 22.97
N GLN A 137 5.57 5.90 23.49
CA GLN A 137 4.66 4.79 23.27
C GLN A 137 3.28 5.10 23.84
N ILE A 138 3.20 5.56 25.10
CA ILE A 138 1.96 5.95 25.75
C ILE A 138 1.25 7.05 24.94
N ARG A 139 1.98 8.09 24.48
CA ARG A 139 1.40 9.12 23.60
C ARG A 139 0.82 8.54 22.32
N SER A 140 1.52 7.59 21.69
CA SER A 140 1.04 6.94 20.46
C SER A 140 -0.19 6.07 20.68
N GLU A 141 -0.27 5.31 21.78
CA GLU A 141 -1.43 4.49 22.13
C GLU A 141 -2.66 5.37 22.38
N PHE A 142 -2.53 6.44 23.16
CA PHE A 142 -3.65 7.38 23.37
C PHE A 142 -4.10 8.07 22.07
N LYS A 143 -3.18 8.34 21.14
CA LYS A 143 -3.52 8.88 19.81
C LYS A 143 -4.25 7.82 18.95
N ARG A 144 -3.82 6.56 19.00
CA ARG A 144 -4.44 5.43 18.30
C ARG A 144 -5.86 5.17 18.81
N TYR A 145 -6.05 5.16 20.12
CA TYR A 145 -7.34 4.89 20.75
C TYR A 145 -8.29 6.09 20.82
N LYS A 146 -7.89 7.25 20.29
CA LYS A 146 -8.78 8.41 20.18
C LYS A 146 -10.03 8.09 19.34
N THR A 147 -9.97 7.20 18.36
CA THR A 147 -11.14 6.92 17.51
C THR A 147 -12.09 5.86 18.07
N LEU A 148 -11.81 5.29 19.24
CA LEU A 148 -12.67 4.27 19.83
C LEU A 148 -14.09 4.79 20.11
N ARG A 149 -15.06 3.95 19.77
CA ARG A 149 -16.50 4.25 19.90
C ARG A 149 -17.22 3.28 20.83
N THR A 150 -16.72 2.07 20.97
CA THR A 150 -17.33 1.02 21.79
C THR A 150 -16.90 1.18 23.25
N ILE A 151 -17.89 1.27 24.14
CA ILE A 151 -17.69 1.35 25.59
C ILE A 151 -16.83 0.18 26.12
N PRO A 152 -17.13 -1.10 25.83
CA PRO A 152 -16.38 -2.21 26.42
C PRO A 152 -14.89 -2.21 26.00
N HIS A 153 -14.61 -1.90 24.74
CA HIS A 153 -13.23 -1.82 24.27
C HIS A 153 -12.48 -0.63 24.88
N THR A 154 -13.18 0.49 25.12
CA THR A 154 -12.59 1.64 25.80
C THR A 154 -12.28 1.31 27.26
N GLN A 155 -13.18 0.61 27.96
CA GLN A 155 -12.95 0.15 29.34
C GLN A 155 -11.73 -0.76 29.43
N GLU A 156 -11.57 -1.70 28.50
CA GLU A 156 -10.41 -2.60 28.48
C GLU A 156 -9.09 -1.83 28.28
N VAL A 157 -9.05 -0.89 27.33
CA VAL A 157 -7.87 -0.04 27.11
C VAL A 157 -7.55 0.80 28.35
N LEU A 158 -8.57 1.32 29.05
CA LEU A 158 -8.37 2.07 30.30
C LEU A 158 -7.85 1.16 31.41
N ARG A 159 -8.37 -0.07 31.54
CA ARG A 159 -7.90 -1.07 32.50
C ARG A 159 -6.43 -1.37 32.29
N GLN A 160 -6.00 -1.60 31.05
CA GLN A 160 -4.59 -1.78 30.69
C GLN A 160 -3.74 -0.56 31.06
N GLY A 161 -4.25 0.65 30.81
CA GLY A 161 -3.60 1.88 31.22
C GLY A 161 -3.40 1.99 32.74
N TYR A 162 -4.42 1.65 33.54
CA TYR A 162 -4.32 1.66 35.00
C TYR A 162 -3.36 0.59 35.53
N LEU A 163 -3.37 -0.62 34.96
CA LEU A 163 -2.40 -1.67 35.31
C LEU A 163 -0.97 -1.20 35.06
N LEU A 164 -0.70 -0.59 33.90
CA LEU A 164 0.62 -0.01 33.61
C LEU A 164 0.98 1.11 34.58
N LEU A 165 0.02 1.95 34.98
CA LEU A 165 0.24 3.00 35.96
C LEU A 165 0.62 2.42 37.32
N THR A 166 -0.08 1.39 37.80
CA THR A 166 0.24 0.70 39.05
C THR A 166 1.66 0.17 39.05
N LYS A 167 2.08 -0.54 37.98
CA LYS A 167 3.46 -1.04 37.84
C LYS A 167 4.49 0.08 37.89
N LEU A 168 4.24 1.20 37.20
CA LEU A 168 5.11 2.37 37.21
C LEU A 168 5.20 3.05 38.59
N VAL A 169 4.14 2.99 39.38
CA VAL A 169 4.11 3.53 40.74
C VAL A 169 4.86 2.60 41.69
N ASN A 170 4.59 1.30 41.66
CA ASN A 170 5.28 0.29 42.46
C ASN A 170 6.79 0.26 42.20
N ALA A 171 7.20 0.26 40.93
CA ALA A 171 8.60 0.36 40.53
C ALA A 171 9.28 1.64 41.05
N LYS A 172 8.53 2.74 41.20
CA LYS A 172 9.04 3.98 41.80
C LYS A 172 9.22 3.87 43.31
N PHE A 173 8.36 3.10 43.98
CA PHE A 173 8.45 2.84 45.42
C PHE A 173 9.38 1.68 45.79
N GLY A 174 10.09 1.09 44.81
CA GLY A 174 11.17 0.14 45.06
C GLY A 174 10.83 -1.33 44.79
N ASP A 175 9.66 -1.62 44.21
CA ASP A 175 9.34 -2.98 43.76
C ASP A 175 10.26 -3.38 42.60
N LEU A 176 11.05 -4.44 42.81
CA LEU A 176 12.07 -4.90 41.86
C LEU A 176 11.44 -5.69 40.70
N ASP A 177 10.35 -6.40 40.94
CA ASP A 177 9.73 -7.28 39.93
C ASP A 177 9.06 -6.43 38.85
N ASP A 178 8.21 -5.49 39.26
CA ASP A 178 7.57 -4.51 38.36
C ASP A 178 8.62 -3.67 37.61
N LEU A 179 9.72 -3.31 38.26
CA LEU A 179 10.82 -2.56 37.65
C LEU A 179 11.53 -3.37 36.57
N ASN A 180 11.78 -4.66 36.81
CA ASN A 180 12.40 -5.55 35.83
C ASN A 180 11.46 -5.83 34.66
N GLU A 181 10.16 -6.04 34.90
CA GLU A 181 9.17 -6.18 33.84
C GLU A 181 9.12 -4.93 32.94
N LEU A 182 9.09 -3.73 33.54
CA LEU A 182 9.11 -2.48 32.79
C LEU A 182 10.41 -2.27 31.98
N LYS A 183 11.56 -2.74 32.48
CA LYS A 183 12.82 -2.71 31.72
C LYS A 183 12.75 -3.62 30.50
N SER A 184 12.26 -4.85 30.66
CA SER A 184 12.06 -5.79 29.55
C SER A 184 11.10 -5.21 28.52
N TYR A 185 9.94 -4.71 28.96
CA TYR A 185 8.97 -4.05 28.10
C TYR A 185 9.58 -2.86 27.33
N ARG A 186 10.37 -2.01 28.00
CA ARG A 186 11.07 -0.91 27.33
C ARG A 186 12.09 -1.42 26.32
N HIS A 187 12.84 -2.47 26.64
CA HIS A 187 13.79 -3.09 25.71
C HIS A 187 13.07 -3.54 24.43
N ASP A 188 11.93 -4.21 24.56
CA ASP A 188 11.14 -4.68 23.41
C ASP A 188 10.61 -3.53 22.56
N LEU A 189 10.20 -2.42 23.19
CA LEU A 189 9.80 -1.20 22.48
C LEU A 189 10.98 -0.58 21.71
N VAL A 190 12.18 -0.56 22.29
CA VAL A 190 13.40 -0.09 21.62
C VAL A 190 13.72 -0.98 20.41
N GLN A 191 13.72 -2.29 20.60
CA GLN A 191 13.97 -3.26 19.53
C GLN A 191 12.96 -3.13 18.40
N SER A 192 11.68 -3.01 18.73
CA SER A 192 10.59 -2.79 17.77
C SER A 192 10.77 -1.50 16.97
N ARG A 193 11.19 -0.41 17.62
CA ARG A 193 11.51 0.85 16.92
C ARG A 193 12.73 0.70 16.02
N TYR A 194 13.78 0.03 16.49
CA TYR A 194 14.97 -0.24 15.70
C TYR A 194 14.60 -1.03 14.45
N ARG A 195 13.87 -2.13 14.58
CA ARG A 195 13.34 -2.93 13.46
C ARG A 195 12.55 -2.07 12.48
N LYS A 196 11.66 -1.19 12.96
CA LYS A 196 10.89 -0.28 12.09
C LYS A 196 11.77 0.74 11.37
N ILE A 197 12.77 1.32 12.03
CA ILE A 197 13.70 2.27 11.42
C ILE A 197 14.53 1.56 10.35
N TRP A 198 15.14 0.43 10.69
CA TRP A 198 15.92 -0.39 9.76
C TRP A 198 15.09 -0.93 8.61
N GLY A 199 13.85 -1.35 8.86
CA GLY A 199 12.91 -1.73 7.82
C GLY A 199 12.65 -0.58 6.85
N LYS A 200 12.51 0.66 7.35
CA LYS A 200 12.36 1.86 6.50
C LYS A 200 13.62 2.18 5.71
N THR A 201 14.80 2.18 6.34
CA THR A 201 16.07 2.50 5.65
C THR A 201 16.38 1.45 4.58
N TYR A 202 16.20 0.17 4.90
CA TYR A 202 16.39 -0.93 3.96
C TYR A 202 15.38 -0.86 2.79
N LYS A 203 14.10 -0.62 3.07
CA LYS A 203 13.08 -0.39 2.00
C LYS A 203 13.45 0.82 1.14
N ALA A 204 13.95 1.91 1.73
CA ALA A 204 14.39 3.09 0.99
C ALA A 204 15.60 2.76 0.09
N GLN A 205 16.58 2.03 0.60
CA GLN A 205 17.77 1.60 -0.16
C GLN A 205 17.38 0.68 -1.33
N LEU A 206 16.49 -0.29 -1.11
CA LEU A 206 15.98 -1.15 -2.17
C LEU A 206 15.17 -0.38 -3.21
N ASN A 207 14.34 0.57 -2.78
CA ASN A 207 13.60 1.44 -3.69
C ASN A 207 14.52 2.37 -4.49
N ALA A 208 15.65 2.81 -3.92
CA ALA A 208 16.65 3.61 -4.61
C ALA A 208 17.40 2.79 -5.68
N GLN A 209 17.71 1.53 -5.40
CA GLN A 209 18.34 0.61 -6.37
C GLN A 209 17.36 0.09 -7.43
N ARG A 210 16.04 0.20 -7.22
CA ARG A 210 15.04 -0.21 -8.20
C ARG A 210 15.12 0.71 -9.43
N PRO A 211 15.20 0.18 -10.66
CA PRO A 211 15.17 1.01 -11.86
C PRO A 211 13.86 1.81 -11.88
N ARG A 212 13.97 3.14 -11.75
CA ARG A 212 12.83 4.06 -11.82
C ARG A 212 12.25 4.17 -13.22
N THR A 213 13.05 3.83 -14.23
CA THR A 213 12.70 3.99 -15.63
C THR A 213 11.75 2.89 -16.10
N PRO A 214 10.71 3.24 -16.87
CA PRO A 214 9.84 2.24 -17.47
C PRO A 214 10.63 1.30 -18.39
N ILE A 215 10.58 0.01 -18.10
CA ILE A 215 11.29 -1.00 -18.89
C ILE A 215 10.48 -1.35 -20.13
N MET A 216 11.06 -1.14 -21.32
CA MET A 216 10.48 -1.64 -22.56
C MET A 216 10.47 -3.17 -22.57
N THR A 217 9.28 -3.76 -22.75
CA THR A 217 9.11 -5.22 -22.69
C THR A 217 9.46 -5.94 -23.99
N GLY A 218 9.73 -5.19 -25.06
CA GLY A 218 9.86 -5.73 -26.42
C GLY A 218 8.52 -6.14 -27.06
N ARG A 219 7.38 -5.77 -26.45
CA ARG A 219 6.04 -5.97 -27.01
C ARG A 219 5.42 -4.64 -27.40
N PHE A 220 4.46 -4.70 -28.31
CA PHE A 220 3.67 -3.55 -28.72
C PHE A 220 2.38 -3.47 -27.90
N LEU A 221 1.88 -2.25 -27.68
CA LEU A 221 0.45 -2.04 -27.49
C LEU A 221 -0.17 -1.91 -28.87
N ARG A 222 -1.20 -2.72 -29.14
CA ARG A 222 -1.98 -2.59 -30.37
C ARG A 222 -2.60 -1.18 -30.43
N PRO A 223 -2.53 -0.48 -31.56
CA PRO A 223 -3.32 0.71 -31.78
C PRO A 223 -4.79 0.39 -31.49
N SER A 224 -5.44 1.31 -30.82
CA SER A 224 -6.86 1.22 -30.51
C SER A 224 -7.47 2.61 -30.61
N VAL A 225 -8.79 2.65 -30.56
CA VAL A 225 -9.58 3.89 -30.42
C VAL A 225 -9.09 4.79 -29.26
N LEU A 226 -8.41 4.23 -28.24
CA LEU A 226 -7.92 4.98 -27.07
C LEU A 226 -6.45 5.43 -27.20
N ASN A 227 -5.63 4.71 -27.96
CA ASN A 227 -4.20 4.95 -28.04
C ASN A 227 -3.67 4.63 -29.44
N GLY A 228 -2.75 5.46 -29.93
CA GLY A 228 -1.98 5.13 -31.13
C GLY A 228 -0.98 3.98 -30.88
N PRO A 229 -0.10 3.71 -31.85
CA PRO A 229 0.99 2.76 -31.70
C PRO A 229 1.91 3.20 -30.54
N LEU A 230 1.97 2.39 -29.48
CA LEU A 230 2.79 2.67 -28.30
C LEU A 230 3.61 1.42 -27.91
N PRO A 231 4.82 1.60 -27.36
CA PRO A 231 5.59 0.50 -26.80
C PRO A 231 4.92 -0.01 -25.51
N ARG A 232 4.93 -1.32 -25.30
CA ARG A 232 4.47 -1.90 -24.02
C ARG A 232 5.61 -1.84 -23.01
N LEU A 233 5.36 -1.12 -21.92
CA LEU A 233 6.28 -0.95 -20.80
C LEU A 233 5.85 -1.85 -19.64
N ALA A 234 6.80 -2.46 -18.91
CA ALA A 234 6.49 -3.32 -17.76
C ALA A 234 5.95 -2.51 -16.58
N HIS A 235 6.43 -1.27 -16.46
CA HIS A 235 5.95 -0.25 -15.56
C HIS A 235 5.52 0.92 -16.43
N GLN A 236 4.26 0.93 -16.89
CA GLN A 236 3.76 2.06 -17.65
C GLN A 236 3.77 3.31 -16.76
N PRO A 237 4.32 4.44 -17.25
CA PRO A 237 4.21 5.71 -16.56
C PRO A 237 2.75 6.07 -16.31
N LEU A 238 2.47 6.63 -15.13
CA LEU A 238 1.11 6.98 -14.71
C LEU A 238 0.40 7.86 -15.73
N HIS A 239 1.11 8.81 -16.35
CA HIS A 239 0.52 9.71 -17.35
C HIS A 239 -0.01 8.97 -18.59
N ILE A 240 0.63 7.89 -19.05
CA ILE A 240 0.14 7.10 -20.19
C ILE A 240 -1.14 6.36 -19.80
N SER A 241 -1.14 5.71 -18.64
CA SER A 241 -2.32 5.00 -18.14
C SER A 241 -3.49 5.97 -17.87
N MET A 242 -3.21 7.14 -17.30
CA MET A 242 -4.21 8.19 -17.07
C MET A 242 -4.72 8.80 -18.37
N MET A 243 -3.87 8.99 -19.37
CA MET A 243 -4.29 9.42 -20.71
C MET A 243 -5.27 8.42 -21.33
N MET A 244 -4.97 7.11 -21.28
CA MET A 244 -5.87 6.08 -21.81
C MET A 244 -7.20 6.02 -21.05
N SER A 245 -7.17 6.13 -19.71
CA SER A 245 -8.37 6.16 -18.87
C SER A 245 -9.23 7.40 -19.15
N SER A 246 -8.60 8.58 -19.23
CA SER A 246 -9.27 9.84 -19.54
C SER A 246 -9.95 9.79 -20.91
N ARG A 247 -9.25 9.28 -21.94
CA ARG A 247 -9.82 9.09 -23.28
C ARG A 247 -11.01 8.12 -23.28
N ARG A 248 -10.93 7.03 -22.52
CA ARG A 248 -12.04 6.08 -22.37
C ARG A 248 -13.27 6.78 -21.80
N LYS A 249 -13.12 7.47 -20.67
CA LYS A 249 -14.21 8.22 -20.02
C LYS A 249 -14.78 9.31 -20.94
N LYS A 250 -13.91 10.06 -21.65
CA LYS A 250 -14.35 11.08 -22.61
C LYS A 250 -15.14 10.48 -23.76
N ARG A 251 -14.72 9.32 -24.28
CA ARG A 251 -15.45 8.60 -25.32
C ARG A 251 -16.80 8.09 -24.81
N GLU A 252 -16.84 7.49 -23.63
CA GLU A 252 -18.10 7.05 -23.00
C GLU A 252 -19.10 8.21 -22.87
N ARG A 253 -18.64 9.38 -22.39
CA ARG A 253 -19.45 10.60 -22.33
C ARG A 253 -19.96 11.01 -23.71
N ARG A 254 -19.10 11.06 -24.74
CA ARG A 254 -19.51 11.41 -26.11
C ARG A 254 -20.53 10.42 -26.69
N VAL A 255 -20.40 9.13 -26.39
CA VAL A 255 -21.37 8.11 -26.84
C VAL A 255 -22.71 8.33 -26.16
N ALA A 256 -22.73 8.60 -24.86
CA ALA A 256 -23.96 8.92 -24.13
C ALA A 256 -24.61 10.21 -24.65
N GLU A 257 -23.81 11.27 -24.82
CA GLU A 257 -24.24 12.56 -25.36
C GLU A 257 -24.81 12.41 -26.78
N HIS A 258 -24.13 11.67 -27.65
CA HIS A 258 -24.61 11.41 -29.01
C HIS A 258 -25.94 10.66 -29.03
N ARG A 259 -26.16 9.69 -28.13
CA ARG A 259 -27.47 9.01 -28.00
C ARG A 259 -28.54 10.00 -27.56
N HIS A 260 -28.28 10.75 -26.50
CA HIS A 260 -29.20 11.75 -25.97
C HIS A 260 -29.58 12.82 -27.02
N LEU A 261 -28.62 13.32 -27.80
CA LEU A 261 -28.87 14.30 -28.85
C LEU A 261 -29.68 13.71 -30.01
N LYS A 262 -29.51 12.43 -30.33
CA LYS A 262 -30.35 11.76 -31.32
C LYS A 262 -31.80 11.63 -30.83
N ASP A 263 -31.98 11.17 -29.60
CA ASP A 263 -33.30 11.06 -28.99
C ASP A 263 -33.98 12.44 -28.96
N LYS A 264 -33.25 13.49 -28.56
CA LYS A 264 -33.74 14.87 -28.57
C LYS A 264 -34.10 15.37 -29.98
N LEU A 265 -33.29 15.04 -30.98
CA LEU A 265 -33.57 15.42 -32.36
C LEU A 265 -34.85 14.76 -32.89
N ASP A 266 -35.11 13.52 -32.48
CA ASP A 266 -36.35 12.81 -32.83
C ASP A 266 -37.56 13.41 -32.10
N THR A 267 -37.45 13.81 -30.83
CA THR A 267 -38.54 14.49 -30.11
C THR A 267 -38.86 15.86 -30.73
N VAL A 268 -37.84 16.68 -31.03
CA VAL A 268 -38.03 18.00 -31.66
C VAL A 268 -38.70 17.88 -33.03
N ARG A 269 -38.44 16.79 -33.77
CA ARG A 269 -39.13 16.50 -35.03
C ARG A 269 -40.59 16.11 -34.83
N GLN A 270 -40.90 15.30 -33.82
CA GLN A 270 -42.27 14.91 -33.50
C GLN A 270 -43.10 16.12 -33.03
N GLU A 271 -42.52 16.96 -32.19
CA GLU A 271 -43.13 18.22 -31.73
C GLU A 271 -43.42 19.14 -32.93
N HIS A 272 -42.44 19.35 -33.81
CA HIS A 272 -42.66 20.17 -35.00
C HIS A 272 -43.75 19.62 -35.93
N GLN A 273 -43.81 18.29 -36.13
CA GLN A 273 -44.89 17.66 -36.89
C GLN A 273 -46.26 17.91 -36.24
N PHE A 274 -46.34 17.79 -34.92
CA PHE A 274 -47.56 18.06 -34.16
C PHE A 274 -47.99 19.54 -34.25
N ASP A 275 -47.05 20.46 -34.07
CA ASP A 275 -47.30 21.91 -34.15
C ASP A 275 -47.73 22.32 -35.56
N SER A 276 -47.10 21.76 -36.60
CA SER A 276 -47.47 22.00 -38.00
C SER A 276 -48.89 21.54 -38.33
N ALA A 277 -49.42 20.55 -37.59
CA ALA A 277 -50.77 20.05 -37.78
C ALA A 277 -51.84 20.91 -37.06
N ILE A 278 -51.45 21.66 -36.01
CA ILE A 278 -52.37 22.41 -35.15
C ILE A 278 -52.39 23.91 -35.48
N ILE A 279 -51.24 24.49 -35.82
CA ILE A 279 -51.08 25.94 -35.95
C ILE A 279 -51.62 26.41 -37.32
N ALA A 280 -52.51 27.40 -37.29
CA ALA A 280 -53.02 28.07 -38.49
C ALA A 280 -51.88 28.81 -39.24
N HIS A 281 -52.01 28.95 -40.56
CA HIS A 281 -50.92 29.37 -41.46
C HIS A 281 -50.26 30.71 -41.10
N ASP A 282 -50.95 31.61 -40.39
CA ASP A 282 -50.44 32.95 -40.07
C ASP A 282 -49.27 32.98 -39.06
N GLN A 283 -49.02 31.91 -38.27
CA GLN A 283 -47.92 31.87 -37.29
C GLN A 283 -46.80 30.87 -37.61
N ALA A 284 -46.94 30.05 -38.65
CA ALA A 284 -46.03 28.93 -38.94
C ALA A 284 -44.55 29.37 -39.07
N HIS A 285 -44.30 30.52 -39.70
CA HIS A 285 -42.95 30.99 -40.01
C HIS A 285 -42.08 31.28 -38.77
N VAL A 286 -42.66 31.74 -37.65
CA VAL A 286 -41.88 32.01 -36.42
C VAL A 286 -41.43 30.70 -35.79
N PHE A 287 -42.32 29.71 -35.70
CA PHE A 287 -42.02 28.38 -35.16
C PHE A 287 -40.99 27.64 -36.03
N ASP A 288 -41.08 27.76 -37.36
CA ASP A 288 -40.10 27.16 -38.28
C ASP A 288 -38.69 27.72 -38.05
N GLN A 289 -38.56 29.03 -37.79
CA GLN A 289 -37.25 29.63 -37.53
C GLN A 289 -36.64 29.13 -36.22
N GLU A 290 -37.44 28.99 -35.17
CA GLU A 290 -36.97 28.48 -33.87
C GLU A 290 -36.60 27.01 -33.96
N HIS A 291 -37.45 26.18 -34.58
CA HIS A 291 -37.18 24.78 -34.85
C HIS A 291 -35.87 24.59 -35.60
N ASN A 292 -35.68 25.34 -36.70
CA ASN A 292 -34.47 25.25 -37.50
C ASN A 292 -33.21 25.65 -36.72
N ARG A 293 -33.31 26.63 -35.80
CA ARG A 293 -32.18 27.03 -34.94
C ARG A 293 -31.82 25.92 -33.95
N GLU A 294 -32.81 25.31 -33.30
CA GLU A 294 -32.57 24.23 -32.36
C GLU A 294 -32.00 22.99 -33.05
N VAL A 295 -32.61 22.58 -34.17
CA VAL A 295 -32.15 21.45 -34.98
C VAL A 295 -30.71 21.70 -35.46
N LYS A 296 -30.40 22.91 -35.95
CA LYS A 296 -29.04 23.26 -36.36
C LYS A 296 -28.05 23.11 -35.21
N GLY A 297 -28.37 23.60 -34.01
CA GLY A 297 -27.50 23.47 -32.84
C GLY A 297 -27.25 22.00 -32.45
N ILE A 298 -28.26 21.15 -32.53
CA ILE A 298 -28.12 19.71 -32.28
C ILE A 298 -27.26 19.05 -33.36
N LEU A 299 -27.48 19.37 -34.63
CA LEU A 299 -26.72 18.84 -35.76
C LEU A 299 -25.25 19.24 -35.71
N ASP A 300 -24.94 20.50 -35.43
CA ASP A 300 -23.57 21.00 -35.28
C ASP A 300 -22.84 20.23 -34.18
N ARG A 301 -23.50 19.99 -33.04
CA ARG A 301 -22.92 19.21 -31.95
C ARG A 301 -22.74 17.73 -32.30
N LEU A 302 -23.67 17.13 -33.04
CA LEU A 302 -23.54 15.76 -33.55
C LEU A 302 -22.38 15.63 -34.54
N ASN A 303 -22.14 16.66 -35.36
CA ASN A 303 -21.01 16.72 -36.28
C ASN A 303 -19.67 16.79 -35.53
N ASP A 304 -19.56 17.59 -34.47
CA ASP A 304 -18.38 17.63 -33.60
C ASP A 304 -18.05 16.27 -32.97
N ILE A 305 -19.07 15.57 -32.48
CA ILE A 305 -18.92 14.23 -31.89
C ILE A 305 -18.52 13.23 -32.97
N SER A 306 -19.10 13.32 -34.16
CA SER A 306 -18.77 12.47 -35.31
C SER A 306 -17.32 12.67 -35.77
N HIS A 307 -16.86 13.92 -35.87
CA HIS A 307 -15.46 14.26 -36.15
C HIS A 307 -14.52 13.74 -35.04
N SER A 308 -14.93 13.82 -33.78
CA SER A 308 -14.18 13.17 -32.70
C SER A 308 -14.04 11.64 -32.88
N PHE A 309 -15.06 10.98 -33.42
CA PHE A 309 -15.00 9.54 -33.71
C PHE A 309 -14.15 9.21 -34.94
N THR A 310 -14.07 10.09 -35.96
CA THR A 310 -13.14 9.90 -37.08
C THR A 310 -11.69 9.97 -36.59
N LEU A 311 -11.35 10.96 -35.75
CA LEU A 311 -10.03 11.07 -35.12
C LEU A 311 -9.70 9.87 -34.21
N ASP A 312 -10.70 9.29 -33.52
CA ASP A 312 -10.55 8.06 -32.75
C ASP A 312 -10.18 6.87 -33.69
N LYS A 313 -10.86 6.73 -34.84
CA LYS A 313 -10.59 5.69 -35.85
C LYS A 313 -9.25 5.89 -36.55
N GLU A 314 -8.86 7.12 -36.86
CA GLU A 314 -7.55 7.43 -37.42
C GLU A 314 -6.44 6.96 -36.49
N ARG A 315 -6.58 7.18 -35.18
CA ARG A 315 -5.61 6.68 -34.18
C ARG A 315 -5.50 5.16 -34.15
N GLU A 316 -6.61 4.46 -34.35
CA GLU A 316 -6.62 3.00 -34.46
C GLU A 316 -5.93 2.51 -35.74
N ARG A 317 -6.06 3.25 -36.85
CA ARG A 317 -5.43 2.91 -38.14
C ARG A 317 -3.93 3.24 -38.22
N LYS A 318 -3.38 4.00 -37.26
CA LYS A 318 -1.96 4.37 -37.27
C LYS A 318 -1.06 3.14 -37.19
N VAL A 319 -0.14 3.04 -38.16
CA VAL A 319 0.89 2.00 -38.23
C VAL A 319 2.08 2.36 -37.33
N TYR A 320 2.81 1.36 -36.84
CA TYR A 320 4.04 1.57 -36.07
C TYR A 320 5.12 2.23 -36.95
N SER A 321 5.76 3.29 -36.45
CA SER A 321 6.91 3.88 -37.13
C SER A 321 8.11 2.93 -37.12
N ARG A 322 8.96 3.02 -38.15
CA ARG A 322 10.19 2.20 -38.27
C ARG A 322 11.10 2.36 -37.05
N GLU A 323 11.32 3.59 -36.61
CA GLU A 323 12.09 3.87 -35.39
C GLU A 323 11.55 3.17 -34.15
N LEU A 324 10.22 3.07 -34.03
CA LEU A 324 9.59 2.41 -32.89
C LEU A 324 9.77 0.89 -32.98
N LEU A 325 9.72 0.33 -34.19
CA LEU A 325 10.03 -1.08 -34.44
C LEU A 325 11.48 -1.38 -34.03
N ASP A 326 12.44 -0.56 -34.45
CA ASP A 326 13.87 -0.73 -34.14
C ASP A 326 14.13 -0.66 -32.63
N LYS A 327 13.54 0.32 -31.93
CA LYS A 327 13.62 0.44 -30.46
C LYS A 327 13.05 -0.79 -29.76
N ILE A 328 11.98 -1.37 -30.29
CA ILE A 328 11.34 -2.55 -29.71
C ILE A 328 12.16 -3.81 -29.98
N GLU A 329 12.79 -3.92 -31.15
CA GLU A 329 13.72 -5.00 -31.44
C GLU A 329 14.95 -4.94 -30.53
N ALA A 330 15.56 -3.75 -30.38
CA ALA A 330 16.64 -3.54 -29.43
C ALA A 330 16.22 -3.92 -27.99
N ALA A 331 15.00 -3.56 -27.58
CA ALA A 331 14.46 -3.96 -26.29
C ALA A 331 14.24 -5.48 -26.16
N ARG A 332 13.87 -6.18 -27.24
CA ARG A 332 13.77 -7.65 -27.24
C ARG A 332 15.14 -8.29 -27.03
N ARG A 333 16.19 -7.79 -27.70
CA ARG A 333 17.57 -8.27 -27.54
C ARG A 333 18.07 -8.08 -26.11
N ARG A 334 17.77 -6.94 -25.47
CA ARG A 334 18.13 -6.65 -24.07
C ARG A 334 17.27 -7.38 -23.02
N ARG A 335 16.10 -7.91 -23.41
CA ARG A 335 15.10 -8.46 -22.49
C ARG A 335 15.63 -9.55 -21.55
N PRO A 336 16.47 -10.51 -21.96
CA PRO A 336 16.96 -11.56 -21.05
C PRO A 336 17.70 -10.98 -19.85
N GLY A 337 18.66 -10.06 -20.07
CA GLY A 337 19.40 -9.40 -19.00
C GLY A 337 18.50 -8.59 -18.07
N VAL A 338 17.61 -7.78 -18.63
CA VAL A 338 16.68 -6.96 -17.85
C VAL A 338 15.67 -7.82 -17.06
N MET A 339 15.24 -8.95 -17.60
CA MET A 339 14.37 -9.89 -16.88
C MET A 339 15.11 -10.66 -15.79
N ALA A 340 16.39 -10.99 -15.98
CA ALA A 340 17.23 -11.59 -14.95
C ALA A 340 17.38 -10.63 -13.76
N GLU A 341 17.71 -9.36 -14.01
CA GLU A 341 17.75 -8.32 -12.97
C GLU A 341 16.40 -8.16 -12.28
N ARG A 342 15.31 -8.09 -13.05
CA ARG A 342 13.95 -8.01 -12.48
C ARG A 342 13.61 -9.22 -11.62
N ASN A 343 13.99 -10.42 -12.03
CA ASN A 343 13.74 -11.63 -11.26
C ASN A 343 14.58 -11.66 -9.98
N ARG A 344 15.84 -11.18 -10.03
CA ARG A 344 16.64 -10.92 -8.84
C ARG A 344 15.92 -9.96 -7.88
N TRP A 345 15.39 -8.86 -8.40
CA TRP A 345 14.58 -7.91 -7.62
C TRP A 345 13.32 -8.50 -7.02
N LYS A 346 12.60 -9.36 -7.76
CA LYS A 346 11.44 -10.08 -7.23
C LYS A 346 11.83 -10.98 -6.07
N ARG A 347 12.92 -11.74 -6.18
CA ARG A 347 13.44 -12.61 -5.12
C ARG A 347 13.87 -11.82 -3.88
N ILE A 348 14.53 -10.68 -4.09
CA ILE A 348 14.87 -9.77 -2.98
C ILE A 348 13.59 -9.27 -2.32
N LYS A 349 12.59 -8.84 -3.10
CA LYS A 349 11.32 -8.35 -2.57
C LYS A 349 10.53 -9.43 -1.80
N THR A 350 10.46 -10.66 -2.29
CA THR A 350 9.79 -11.74 -1.56
C THR A 350 10.50 -12.03 -0.25
N ARG A 351 11.84 -12.12 -0.26
CA ARG A 351 12.64 -12.26 0.97
C ARG A 351 12.41 -11.10 1.94
N THR A 352 12.31 -9.86 1.45
CA THR A 352 12.03 -8.71 2.32
C THR A 352 10.62 -8.75 2.91
N ALA A 353 9.64 -9.25 2.16
CA ALA A 353 8.28 -9.40 2.66
C ALA A 353 8.22 -10.52 3.71
N GLU A 354 8.90 -11.64 3.48
CA GLU A 354 9.06 -12.72 4.47
C GLU A 354 9.66 -12.18 5.78
N LEU A 355 10.67 -11.29 5.70
CA LEU A 355 11.24 -10.63 6.87
C LEU A 355 10.25 -9.68 7.57
N ASP A 356 9.38 -9.00 6.84
CA ASP A 356 8.34 -8.15 7.45
C ASP A 356 7.27 -9.00 8.17
N TYR A 357 6.84 -10.12 7.58
CA TYR A 357 5.85 -11.03 8.18
C TYR A 357 6.37 -11.68 9.48
N VAL A 358 7.63 -12.14 9.48
CA VAL A 358 8.28 -12.68 10.70
C VAL A 358 8.36 -11.64 11.83
N VAL A 359 8.31 -10.35 11.52
CA VAL A 359 8.32 -9.28 12.53
C VAL A 359 6.93 -8.94 13.07
N GLU A 360 5.85 -9.26 12.34
CA GLU A 360 4.48 -8.91 12.74
C GLU A 360 3.73 -10.03 13.48
N ASP A 361 4.07 -11.30 13.26
CA ASP A 361 3.30 -12.45 13.78
C ASP A 361 3.65 -12.91 15.21
N ASP A 362 4.60 -12.30 15.92
CA ASP A 362 4.87 -12.58 17.35
C ASP A 362 4.53 -11.39 18.28
N PRO A 363 3.27 -10.94 18.39
CA PRO A 363 2.87 -10.00 19.44
C PRO A 363 2.61 -10.69 20.79
N GLU A 364 2.42 -12.01 20.80
CA GLU A 364 2.22 -12.81 22.01
C GLU A 364 3.33 -13.85 22.09
N GLY A 365 4.33 -13.58 22.92
CA GLY A 365 5.41 -14.52 23.22
C GLY A 365 4.85 -15.83 23.76
N GLY A 366 4.57 -16.77 22.86
CA GLY A 366 4.44 -18.18 23.18
C GLY A 366 5.76 -18.61 23.79
N ALA A 367 5.70 -18.99 25.07
CA ALA A 367 6.81 -19.46 25.88
C ALA A 367 7.84 -20.25 25.07
N GLU A 368 9.11 -19.92 25.29
CA GLU A 368 10.35 -20.56 24.86
C GLU A 368 10.22 -22.01 24.36
N THR A 369 9.64 -22.21 23.18
CA THR A 369 9.80 -23.46 22.46
C THR A 369 11.16 -23.40 21.80
N ALA A 370 11.96 -24.47 21.95
CA ALA A 370 13.34 -24.56 21.46
C ALA A 370 13.51 -24.26 19.96
N GLU A 371 12.40 -24.17 19.21
CA GLU A 371 12.35 -23.84 17.79
C GLU A 371 12.42 -22.33 17.47
N GLY A 372 12.09 -21.45 18.43
CA GLY A 372 12.12 -19.98 18.24
C GLY A 372 13.53 -19.38 18.10
N LYS A 373 14.59 -20.15 18.41
CA LYS A 373 15.99 -19.70 18.26
C LYS A 373 16.51 -19.74 16.81
N ARG A 374 15.73 -20.26 15.84
CA ARG A 374 16.21 -20.47 14.45
C ARG A 374 16.09 -19.27 13.51
N PHE A 375 15.41 -18.19 13.89
CA PHE A 375 15.22 -17.02 13.02
C PHE A 375 15.96 -15.77 13.52
N ARG A 376 17.22 -15.92 13.96
CA ARG A 376 18.12 -14.77 13.95
C ARG A 376 18.37 -14.39 12.48
N LEU A 377 17.97 -13.16 12.12
CA LEU A 377 18.46 -12.52 10.89
C LEU A 377 19.97 -12.78 10.81
N PRO A 378 20.49 -13.34 9.71
CA PRO A 378 21.93 -13.56 9.59
C PRO A 378 22.63 -12.24 9.87
N GLU A 379 23.54 -12.24 10.84
CA GLU A 379 24.43 -11.09 11.03
C GLU A 379 25.06 -10.78 9.67
N PRO A 380 25.16 -9.50 9.29
CA PRO A 380 25.61 -9.12 7.96
C PRO A 380 27.10 -9.45 7.79
N SER A 381 27.40 -10.71 7.46
CA SER A 381 28.71 -11.20 7.05
C SER A 381 29.18 -10.60 5.73
N PHE A 382 28.33 -9.80 5.06
CA PHE A 382 28.71 -9.00 3.90
C PHE A 382 29.73 -7.88 4.21
N TRP A 383 30.10 -7.67 5.49
CA TRP A 383 31.13 -6.72 5.92
C TRP A 383 32.41 -7.35 6.49
N GLN A 384 32.57 -8.68 6.42
CA GLN A 384 33.88 -9.30 6.67
C GLN A 384 34.62 -9.44 5.33
N LYS A 385 35.64 -8.59 5.20
CA LYS A 385 36.60 -8.35 4.11
C LYS A 385 36.55 -9.27 2.88
#